data_AF-A0A6G8C6C4-F1
#
_entry.id   AF-A0A6G8C6C4-F1
#
_cell.length_a   1.000
_cell.length_b   1.000
_cell.length_c   1.000
_cell.angle_alpha   90.00
_cell.angle_beta   90.00
_cell.angle_gamma   90.00
#
_symmetry.space_group_name_H-M   'P 1'
#
loop_
_entity.id
_entity.type
_entity.pdbx_description
1 polymer ?
#
loop_
_entity_poly.entity_id
_entity_poly.type
_entity_poly.pdbx_seq_one_letter_code
_entity_poly.pdbx_strand_id
1 'polypeptide(L)'
;MFVDLLLGFLCAMSFLPLTTGYCAHSYGRSFWLWFALGWVLPIVSFFLLFALICRKQLNPGECLLDEAKAILAEAEQKAINK
;
A
#
# COMPACT_ATOMS: atom_id res chain seq x y z
N MET A 1 -24.22 4.93 -17.81
CA MET A 1 -23.48 3.68 -17.52
C MET A 1 -22.13 3.96 -16.84
N PHE A 2 -21.19 4.70 -17.44
CA PHE A 2 -19.88 4.98 -16.82
C PHE A 2 -19.98 5.81 -15.53
N VAL A 3 -20.81 6.86 -15.54
CA VAL A 3 -21.07 7.70 -14.35
C VAL A 3 -21.69 6.88 -13.22
N ASP A 4 -22.63 5.99 -13.54
CA ASP A 4 -23.29 5.13 -12.55
C ASP A 4 -22.31 4.14 -11.92
N LEU A 5 -21.39 3.59 -12.73
CA LEU A 5 -20.34 2.70 -12.26
C LEU A 5 -19.37 3.43 -11.32
N LEU A 6 -18.95 4.64 -11.67
CA LEU A 6 -18.11 5.48 -10.82
C LEU A 6 -18.81 5.84 -9.51
N LEU A 7 -20.09 6.20 -9.56
CA LEU A 7 -20.87 6.52 -8.38
C LEU A 7 -21.00 5.29 -7.46
N GLY A 8 -21.31 4.12 -8.01
CA GLY A 8 -21.39 2.87 -7.27
C GLY A 8 -20.06 2.51 -6.59
N PHE A 9 -18.94 2.69 -7.30
CA PHE A 9 -17.61 2.46 -6.76
C PHE A 9 -17.27 3.44 -5.62
N LEU A 10 -17.54 4.74 -5.81
CA LEU A 10 -17.33 5.75 -4.77
C LEU A 10 -18.18 5.47 -3.52
N CYS A 11 -19.43 5.05 -3.69
CA CYS A 11 -20.30 4.64 -2.58
C CYS A 11 -19.74 3.43 -1.84
N ALA A 12 -19.30 2.39 -2.56
CA ALA A 12 -18.70 1.21 -1.96
C ALA A 12 -17.42 1.55 -1.18
N MET A 13 -16.54 2.37 -1.76
CA MET A 13 -15.31 2.84 -1.09
C MET A 13 -15.60 3.73 0.13
N SER A 14 -16.65 4.55 0.07
CA SER A 14 -17.06 5.42 1.17
C SER A 14 -17.65 4.66 2.37
N PHE A 15 -18.10 3.41 2.19
CA PHE A 15 -18.77 2.65 3.24
C PHE A 15 -17.91 2.48 4.51
N LEU A 16 -16.62 2.15 4.34
CA LEU A 16 -15.69 1.98 5.46
C LEU A 16 -15.39 3.30 6.20
N PRO A 17 -15.04 4.42 5.52
CA PRO A 17 -14.92 5.72 6.17
C PRO A 17 -16.22 6.20 6.83
N LEU A 18 -17.37 5.97 6.20
CA LEU A 18 -18.68 6.38 6.73
C LEU A 18 -19.01 5.65 8.04
N THR A 19 -18.86 4.32 8.07
CA THR A 19 -19.07 3.53 9.28
C THR A 19 -18.09 3.91 10.38
N THR A 20 -16.82 4.15 10.05
CA THR A 20 -15.81 4.63 11.00
C THR A 20 -16.18 5.98 11.60
N GLY A 21 -16.60 6.94 10.76
CA GLY A 21 -17.08 8.24 11.21
C GLY A 21 -18.32 8.14 12.09
N TYR A 22 -19.28 7.30 11.72
CA TYR A 22 -20.51 7.07 12.49
C TYR A 22 -20.22 6.47 13.87
N CYS A 23 -19.33 5.48 13.94
CA CYS A 23 -18.85 4.92 15.20
C CYS A 23 -18.24 6.03 16.07
N ALA A 24 -17.31 6.82 15.52
CA ALA A 24 -16.67 7.89 16.26
C ALA A 24 -17.67 8.95 16.79
N HIS A 25 -18.65 9.32 15.98
CA HIS A 25 -19.74 10.22 16.38
C HIS A 25 -20.54 9.63 17.55
N SER A 26 -20.85 8.32 17.50
CA SER A 26 -21.58 7.62 18.56
C SER A 26 -20.81 7.60 19.90
N TYR A 27 -19.48 7.70 19.86
CA TYR A 27 -18.62 7.84 21.04
C TYR A 27 -18.31 9.30 21.41
N GLY A 28 -19.02 10.28 20.86
CA GLY A 28 -18.85 11.71 21.19
C GLY A 28 -17.62 12.37 20.57
N ARG A 29 -17.02 11.77 19.54
CA ARG A 29 -15.91 12.36 18.76
C ARG A 29 -16.43 12.96 17.45
N SER A 30 -15.61 13.79 16.81
CA SER A 30 -16.00 14.47 15.57
C SER A 30 -16.08 13.49 14.39
N PHE A 31 -17.28 13.33 13.82
CA PHE A 31 -17.53 12.49 12.63
C PHE A 31 -16.53 12.79 11.49
N TRP A 32 -16.38 14.07 11.16
CA TRP A 32 -15.60 14.54 10.01
C TRP A 32 -14.10 14.22 10.11
N LEU A 33 -13.53 14.30 11.32
CA LEU A 33 -12.12 13.97 11.52
C LEU A 33 -11.88 12.50 11.20
N TRP A 34 -12.71 11.61 11.76
CA TRP A 34 -12.58 10.16 11.58
C TRP A 34 -12.95 9.70 10.17
N PHE A 35 -13.94 10.34 9.54
CA PHE A 35 -14.27 10.12 8.14
C PHE A 35 -13.09 10.50 7.23
N ALA A 36 -12.51 11.70 7.39
CA ALA A 36 -11.35 12.14 6.62
C ALA A 36 -10.14 11.23 6.87
N LEU A 37 -9.93 10.81 8.12
CA LEU A 37 -8.88 9.85 8.47
C LEU A 37 -9.03 8.53 7.70
N GLY A 38 -10.25 8.00 7.59
CA GLY A 38 -10.54 6.78 6.83
C GLY A 38 -10.21 6.90 5.33
N TRP A 39 -10.31 8.10 4.76
CA TRP A 39 -9.92 8.38 3.37
C TRP A 39 -8.43 8.64 3.21
N VAL A 40 -7.83 9.39 4.12
CA VAL A 40 -6.43 9.83 4.03
C VAL A 40 -5.45 8.70 4.34
N LEU A 41 -5.78 7.82 5.30
CA LEU A 41 -4.86 6.79 5.77
C LEU A 41 -4.44 5.78 4.68
N PRO A 42 -5.37 5.26 3.83
CA PRO A 42 -4.99 4.42 2.68
C PRO A 42 -4.08 5.14 1.68
N ILE A 43 -4.36 6.43 1.41
CA ILE A 43 -3.59 7.25 0.48
C ILE A 43 -2.16 7.42 1.01
N VAL A 44 -2.02 7.81 2.28
CA VAL A 44 -0.72 7.97 2.94
C VAL A 44 0.05 6.66 2.97
N SER A 45 -0.62 5.54 3.28
CA SER A 45 -0.02 4.20 3.27
C SER A 45 0.58 3.85 1.90
N PHE A 46 -0.16 4.12 0.82
CA PHE A 46 0.32 3.91 -0.54
C PHE A 46 1.57 4.76 -0.84
N PHE A 47 1.56 6.04 -0.48
CA PHE A 47 2.71 6.91 -0.68
C PHE A 47 3.94 6.47 0.11
N LEU A 48 3.76 5.99 1.35
CA LEU A 48 4.86 5.42 2.13
C LEU A 48 5.45 4.18 1.44
N LEU A 49 4.59 3.27 0.97
CA LEU A 49 5.04 2.06 0.28
C LEU A 49 5.78 2.41 -1.01
N PHE A 50 5.23 3.35 -1.78
CA PHE A 50 5.85 3.85 -2.99
C PHE A 50 7.20 4.49 -2.70
N ALA A 51 7.29 5.34 -1.68
CA ALA A 51 8.55 5.95 -1.27
C ALA A 51 9.58 4.89 -0.83
N LEU A 52 9.15 3.84 -0.13
CA LEU A 52 10.01 2.73 0.28
C LEU A 52 10.53 1.95 -0.94
N ILE A 53 9.67 1.66 -1.91
CA ILE A 53 10.05 1.00 -3.17
C ILE A 53 11.02 1.88 -3.96
N CYS A 54 10.73 3.18 -4.11
CA CYS A 54 11.65 4.12 -4.77
C CYS A 54 12.99 4.18 -4.06
N ARG A 55 13.01 4.22 -2.72
CA ARG A 55 14.25 4.16 -1.94
C ARG A 55 15.01 2.86 -2.19
N LYS A 56 14.32 1.73 -2.27
CA LYS A 56 14.94 0.42 -2.56
C LYS A 56 15.59 0.42 -3.94
N GLN A 57 14.87 0.88 -4.97
CA GLN A 57 15.35 0.95 -6.35
C GLN A 57 16.48 1.97 -6.56
N LEU A 58 16.45 3.09 -5.83
CA LEU A 58 17.47 4.14 -5.93
C LEU A 58 18.72 3.85 -5.08
N ASN A 59 18.74 2.78 -4.29
CA ASN A 59 19.89 2.44 -3.46
C ASN A 59 20.83 1.49 -4.24
N PRO A 60 22.02 1.93 -4.65
CA PRO A 60 22.94 1.10 -5.44
C PRO A 60 23.32 -0.21 -4.73
N GLY A 61 23.30 -0.20 -3.38
CA GLY A 61 23.61 -1.38 -2.57
C GLY A 61 22.62 -2.53 -2.73
N GLU A 62 21.36 -2.26 -3.06
CA GLU A 62 20.35 -3.31 -3.32
C GLU A 62 20.60 -4.00 -4.67
N CYS A 63 21.00 -3.25 -5.70
CA CYS A 63 21.38 -3.80 -7.00
C CYS A 63 22.58 -4.74 -6.89
N LEU A 64 23.60 -4.35 -6.12
CA LEU A 64 24.77 -5.19 -5.84
C LEU A 64 24.42 -6.44 -5.02
N LEU A 65 23.43 -6.34 -4.12
CA LEU A 65 22.95 -7.47 -3.30
C LEU A 65 22.19 -8.49 -4.16
N ASP A 66 21.35 -8.03 -5.09
CA ASP A 66 20.63 -8.90 -6.01
C ASP A 66 21.58 -9.58 -7.01
N GLU A 67 22.60 -8.88 -7.49
CA GLU A 67 23.67 -9.46 -8.31
C GLU A 67 24.46 -10.54 -7.54
N ALA A 68 24.84 -10.25 -6.29
CA ALA A 68 25.53 -11.22 -5.45
C ALA A 68 24.67 -12.48 -5.18
N LYS A 69 23.36 -12.32 -4.95
CA LYS A 69 22.42 -13.45 -4.80
C LYS A 69 22.30 -14.28 -6.07
N ALA A 70 22.27 -13.64 -7.24
CA ALA A 70 22.21 -14.33 -8.52
C ALA A 70 23.47 -15.21 -8.73
N ILE A 71 24.64 -14.66 -8.47
CA ILE A 71 25.92 -15.40 -8.55
C ILE A 71 25.94 -16.60 -7.59
N LEU A 72 25.44 -16.41 -6.36
CA LEU A 72 25.36 -17.49 -5.36
C LEU A 72 24.41 -18.61 -5.80
N ALA A 73 23.23 -18.27 -6.33
CA ALA A 73 22.27 -19.25 -6.83
C ALA A 73 22.83 -20.07 -8.01
N GLU A 74 23.57 -19.43 -8.93
CA GLU A 74 24.26 -20.14 -10.02
C GLU A 74 25.35 -21.09 -9.49
N ALA A 75 26.09 -20.67 -8.47
CA ALA A 75 27.12 -21.49 -7.85
C ALA A 75 26.50 -22.72 -7.14
N GLU A 76 25.39 -22.54 -6.42
CA GLU A 76 24.64 -23.64 -5.80
C GLU A 76 24.10 -24.62 -6.86
N GLN A 77 23.51 -24.13 -7.94
CA GLN A 77 23.03 -25.00 -9.02
C GLN A 77 24.16 -25.79 -9.69
N LYS A 78 25.32 -25.17 -9.90
CA LYS A 78 26.51 -25.86 -10.43
C LYS A 78 27.06 -26.90 -9.44
N ALA A 79 26.96 -26.65 -8.14
CA ALA A 79 27.37 -27.60 -7.11
C ALA A 79 26.43 -28.81 -7.00
N ILE A 80 25.12 -28.60 -7.22
CA ILE A 80 24.11 -29.67 -7.21
C ILE A 80 24.21 -30.55 -8.48
N ASN A 81 24.54 -29.96 -9.63
CA ASN A 81 24.63 -30.65 -10.92
C ASN A 81 25.99 -31.35 -11.17
N LYS A 82 26.91 -31.34 -10.19
CA LYS A 82 28.23 -31.97 -10.28
C LYS A 82 28.27 -33.22 -9.41
#